data_AF-A0A6L2KAZ7-F1
#
_entry.id   AF-A0A6L2KAZ7-F1
#
_cell.length_a   1.000
_cell.length_b   1.000
_cell.length_c   1.000
_cell.angle_alpha   90.00
_cell.angle_beta   90.00
_cell.angle_gamma   90.00
#
_symmetry.space_group_name_H-M   'P 1'
#
loop_
_entity.id
_entity.type
_entity.pdbx_description
1 polymer ?
#
loop_
_entity_poly.entity_id
_entity_poly.type
_entity_poly.pdbx_seq_one_letter_code
_entity_poly.pdbx_strand_id
1 'polypeptide(L)'
;MLSGRTNIGVRRMGEIDTKAFHKACKERYDAEEAPIKAVELCTLWQDKLKNSEWHPLKMVAVDGGHEEVINEDDELLKGLKAEWGTGIYDAVVTAFLETNEYNPSGRYVVNELWNFKDNRKATLKEVISYILKNLKSLKRKR
;
A
#
# COMPACT_ATOMS: atom_id res chain seq x y z
N MET A 1 -19.34 -8.45 -2.15
CA MET A 1 -18.31 -7.51 -2.65
C MET A 1 -19.01 -6.48 -3.53
N LEU A 2 -18.73 -5.19 -3.37
CA LEU A 2 -19.23 -4.13 -4.25
C LEU A 2 -18.60 -4.29 -5.64
N SER A 3 -19.17 -5.19 -6.45
CA SER A 3 -18.76 -5.47 -7.82
C SER A 3 -19.31 -4.38 -8.76
N GLY A 4 -18.59 -3.27 -8.79
CA GLY A 4 -18.73 -2.19 -9.76
C GLY A 4 -17.59 -1.23 -9.47
N ARG A 5 -16.83 -0.79 -10.48
CA ARG A 5 -15.70 0.14 -10.29
C ARG A 5 -16.24 1.47 -9.75
N THR A 6 -16.36 1.58 -8.43
CA THR A 6 -16.79 2.79 -7.75
C THR A 6 -15.60 3.73 -7.72
N ASN A 7 -15.75 4.91 -8.34
CA ASN A 7 -14.65 5.88 -8.45
C ASN A 7 -14.18 6.38 -7.08
N ILE A 8 -15.07 6.39 -6.08
CA ILE A 8 -14.76 6.71 -4.69
C ILE A 8 -14.90 5.46 -3.84
N GLY A 9 -13.92 5.18 -3.00
CA GLY A 9 -13.97 4.08 -2.03
C GLY A 9 -12.97 4.27 -0.90
N VAL A 10 -12.66 3.20 -0.17
CA VAL A 10 -11.68 3.22 0.91
C VAL A 10 -10.38 2.56 0.42
N ARG A 11 -9.26 3.24 0.61
CA ARG A 11 -7.91 2.69 0.46
C ARG A 11 -7.31 2.47 1.86
N ARG A 12 -6.54 1.39 2.00
CA ARG A 12 -5.85 1.01 3.23
C ARG A 12 -4.39 1.46 3.12
N MET A 13 -4.10 2.66 3.63
CA MET A 13 -2.77 3.27 3.56
C MET A 13 -1.81 2.52 4.48
N GLY A 14 -0.66 2.12 3.93
CA GLY A 14 0.34 1.31 4.62
C GLY A 14 0.10 -0.19 4.58
N GLU A 15 -0.92 -0.66 3.85
CA GLU A 15 -1.11 -2.08 3.56
C GLU A 15 -0.35 -2.46 2.29
N ILE A 16 0.43 -3.54 2.37
CA ILE A 16 1.19 -4.08 1.24
C ILE A 16 0.24 -4.63 0.16
N ASP A 17 0.47 -4.29 -1.10
CA ASP A 17 -0.23 -4.90 -2.23
C ASP A 17 0.24 -6.36 -2.44
N THR A 18 -0.60 -7.30 -2.01
CA THR A 18 -0.36 -8.75 -2.11
C THR A 18 -0.21 -9.26 -3.54
N LYS A 19 -0.63 -8.48 -4.56
CA LYS A 19 -0.50 -8.91 -5.97
C LYS A 19 0.94 -9.14 -6.39
N ALA A 20 1.86 -8.30 -5.92
CA ALA A 20 3.29 -8.46 -6.22
C ALA A 20 3.82 -9.80 -5.68
N PHE A 21 3.39 -10.16 -4.46
CA PHE A 21 3.75 -11.41 -3.79
C PHE A 21 3.17 -12.61 -4.52
N HIS A 22 1.89 -12.57 -4.88
CA HIS A 22 1.27 -13.63 -5.67
C HIS A 22 1.92 -13.82 -7.02
N LYS A 23 2.33 -12.73 -7.69
CA LYS A 23 3.04 -12.83 -8.97
C LYS A 23 4.40 -13.53 -8.79
N ALA A 24 5.22 -13.05 -7.86
CA ALA A 24 6.55 -13.62 -7.62
C ALA A 24 6.50 -15.07 -7.14
N CYS A 25 5.58 -15.42 -6.22
CA CYS A 25 5.46 -16.78 -5.71
C CYS A 25 4.97 -17.78 -6.77
N LYS A 26 4.11 -17.36 -7.72
CA LYS A 26 3.70 -18.21 -8.85
C LYS A 26 4.86 -18.60 -9.78
N GLU A 27 5.92 -17.81 -9.82
CA GLU A 27 7.10 -18.09 -10.62
C GLU A 27 8.07 -19.07 -9.91
N ARG A 28 7.90 -19.31 -8.61
CA ARG A 28 8.82 -20.10 -7.77
C ARG A 28 8.23 -21.38 -7.20
N TYR A 29 6.95 -21.38 -6.90
CA TYR A 29 6.25 -22.48 -6.26
C TYR A 29 5.19 -23.05 -7.19
N ASP A 30 4.75 -24.27 -6.91
CA ASP A 30 3.62 -24.86 -7.63
C ASP A 30 2.30 -24.14 -7.34
N ALA A 31 1.24 -24.54 -8.05
CA ALA A 31 -0.05 -23.87 -7.98
C ALA A 31 -0.75 -23.98 -6.62
N GLU A 32 -0.44 -25.01 -5.82
CA GLU A 32 -1.03 -25.23 -4.50
C GLU A 32 -0.26 -24.44 -3.42
N GLU A 33 1.07 -24.41 -3.51
CA GLU A 33 1.95 -23.75 -2.55
C GLU A 33 2.09 -22.24 -2.77
N ALA A 34 2.13 -21.78 -4.03
CA ALA A 34 2.31 -20.37 -4.39
C ALA A 34 1.36 -19.40 -3.66
N PRO A 35 0.03 -19.64 -3.56
CA PRO A 35 -0.86 -18.73 -2.84
C PRO A 35 -0.56 -18.67 -1.34
N ILE A 36 -0.18 -19.79 -0.72
CA ILE A 36 0.15 -19.86 0.70
C ILE A 36 1.44 -19.07 0.97
N LYS A 37 2.49 -19.32 0.18
CA LYS A 37 3.78 -18.64 0.30
C LYS A 37 3.68 -17.13 0.08
N ALA A 38 2.84 -16.70 -0.85
CA ALA A 38 2.59 -15.28 -1.09
C ALA A 38 2.00 -14.58 0.15
N VAL A 39 1.02 -15.21 0.82
CA VAL A 39 0.39 -14.67 2.02
C VAL A 39 1.35 -14.69 3.21
N GLU A 40 2.09 -15.78 3.42
CA GLU A 40 3.11 -15.88 4.47
C GLU A 40 4.15 -14.76 4.33
N LEU A 41 4.71 -14.60 3.13
CA LEU A 41 5.74 -13.61 2.87
C LEU A 41 5.19 -12.18 2.98
N CYS A 42 3.98 -11.91 2.47
CA CYS A 42 3.36 -10.61 2.61
C CYS A 42 3.07 -10.25 4.08
N THR A 43 2.63 -11.23 4.88
CA THR A 43 2.34 -11.04 6.32
C THR A 43 3.63 -10.75 7.09
N LEU A 44 4.69 -11.50 6.80
CA LEU A 44 6.02 -11.27 7.38
C LEU A 44 6.50 -9.84 7.14
N TRP A 45 6.38 -9.33 5.92
CA TRP A 45 6.78 -7.96 5.59
C TRP A 45 5.84 -6.92 6.19
N GLN A 46 4.54 -7.19 6.25
CA GLN A 46 3.59 -6.29 6.91
C GLN A 46 3.89 -6.15 8.40
N ASP A 47 4.34 -7.22 9.07
CA ASP A 47 4.75 -7.17 10.48
C ASP A 47 6.10 -6.45 10.65
N LYS A 48 7.03 -6.59 9.70
CA LYS A 48 8.26 -5.77 9.69
C LYS A 48 7.94 -4.28 9.60
N LEU A 49 6.96 -3.87 8.78
CA LEU A 49 6.53 -2.46 8.68
C LEU A 49 5.96 -1.89 9.98
N LYS A 50 5.43 -2.75 10.87
CA LYS A 50 4.93 -2.34 12.19
C LYS A 50 6.04 -2.10 13.20
N ASN A 51 7.26 -2.59 12.95
CA ASN A 51 8.38 -2.44 13.85
C ASN A 51 8.95 -1.02 13.77
N SER A 52 8.71 -0.20 14.79
CA SER A 52 9.19 1.17 14.86
C SER A 52 10.72 1.31 14.87
N GLU A 53 11.45 0.26 15.26
CA GLU A 53 12.92 0.25 15.22
C GLU A 53 13.47 0.14 13.80
N TRP A 54 12.66 -0.33 12.84
CA TRP A 54 13.08 -0.41 11.44
C TRP A 54 12.63 0.85 10.69
N HIS A 55 13.60 1.71 10.38
CA HIS A 55 13.38 2.98 9.70
C HIS A 55 14.36 3.14 8.53
N PRO A 56 14.06 2.54 7.36
CA PRO A 56 14.94 2.56 6.18
C PRO A 56 14.92 3.90 5.43
N LEU A 57 15.03 5.02 6.15
CA LEU A 57 15.18 6.36 5.58
C LEU A 57 16.56 6.93 5.89
N LYS A 58 17.05 7.77 4.99
CA LYS A 58 18.26 8.58 5.18
C LYS A 58 17.98 10.03 4.81
N MET A 59 18.68 10.94 5.49
CA MET A 59 18.63 12.37 5.17
C MET A 59 19.59 12.68 4.03
N VAL A 60 19.10 13.33 2.99
CA VAL A 60 19.92 13.86 1.89
C VAL A 60 19.81 15.38 1.85
N ALA A 61 20.92 16.06 1.54
CA ALA A 61 20.92 17.50 1.35
C ALA A 61 20.32 17.85 -0.02
N VAL A 62 19.36 18.75 -0.04
CA VAL A 62 18.73 19.31 -1.24
C VAL A 62 18.88 20.83 -1.15
N ASP A 63 18.90 21.55 -2.28
CA ASP A 63 19.20 22.98 -2.27
C ASP A 63 18.20 23.76 -1.38
N GLY A 64 18.70 24.27 -0.26
CA GLY A 64 17.89 24.94 0.77
C GLY A 64 17.34 24.07 1.92
N GLY A 65 17.68 22.78 2.03
CA GLY A 65 17.21 21.93 3.13
C GLY A 65 17.69 20.48 3.14
N HIS A 66 16.93 19.63 3.83
CA HIS A 66 17.14 18.18 3.87
C HIS A 66 15.82 17.45 3.60
N GLU A 67 15.90 16.34 2.87
CA GLU A 67 14.76 15.46 2.60
C GLU A 67 15.05 14.03 3.08
N GLU A 68 14.02 13.35 3.59
CA GLU A 68 14.08 11.92 3.89
C GLU A 68 13.83 11.13 2.61
N VAL A 69 14.79 10.30 2.22
CA VAL A 69 14.66 9.37 1.09
C VAL A 69 14.93 7.94 1.56
N ILE A 70 14.47 6.95 0.79
CA ILE A 70 14.75 5.55 1.10
C ILE A 70 16.26 5.33 1.16
N ASN A 71 16.70 4.66 2.24
CA ASN A 71 18.07 4.22 2.36
C ASN A 71 18.29 2.99 1.48
N GLU A 72 18.85 3.20 0.28
CA GLU A 72 19.20 2.12 -0.64
C GLU A 72 20.21 1.11 -0.08
N ASP A 73 20.96 1.50 0.98
CA ASP A 73 21.90 0.65 1.69
C ASP A 73 21.25 -0.16 2.83
N ASP A 74 19.93 -0.03 3.04
CA ASP A 74 19.21 -0.84 4.03
C ASP A 74 19.31 -2.34 3.68
N GLU A 75 19.92 -3.11 4.59
CA GLU A 75 20.24 -4.52 4.36
C GLU A 75 18.99 -5.39 4.18
N LEU A 76 17.88 -5.05 4.84
CA LEU A 76 16.62 -5.78 4.67
C LEU A 76 16.01 -5.52 3.29
N LEU A 77 15.98 -4.27 2.84
CA LEU A 77 15.49 -3.89 1.51
C LEU A 77 16.38 -4.43 0.39
N LYS A 78 17.70 -4.41 0.56
CA LYS A 78 18.66 -5.02 -0.38
C LYS A 78 18.45 -6.52 -0.49
N GLY A 79 18.33 -7.20 0.65
CA GLY A 79 18.03 -8.62 0.71
C GLY A 79 16.70 -8.94 0.01
N LEU A 80 15.65 -8.17 0.30
CA LEU A 80 14.34 -8.33 -0.34
C LEU A 80 14.41 -8.20 -1.86
N LYS A 81 15.08 -7.16 -2.36
CA LYS A 81 15.19 -6.90 -3.80
C LYS A 81 16.04 -7.95 -4.50
N ALA A 82 17.13 -8.38 -3.89
CA ALA A 82 17.99 -9.44 -4.43
C ALA A 82 17.27 -10.80 -4.44
N GLU A 83 16.57 -11.12 -3.34
CA GLU A 83 15.90 -12.40 -3.20
C GLU A 83 14.61 -12.46 -3.99
N TRP A 84 13.78 -11.41 -4.05
CA TRP A 84 12.41 -11.47 -4.59
C TRP A 84 12.15 -10.52 -5.77
N GLY A 85 13.13 -9.70 -6.15
CA GLY A 85 13.03 -8.77 -7.27
C GLY A 85 12.33 -7.46 -6.95
N THR A 86 12.24 -6.59 -7.96
CA THR A 86 11.74 -5.22 -7.83
C THR A 86 10.27 -5.14 -7.47
N GLY A 87 9.43 -6.07 -7.95
CA GLY A 87 7.98 -6.00 -7.73
C GLY A 87 7.58 -6.07 -6.25
N ILE A 88 8.17 -6.99 -5.48
CA ILE A 88 7.93 -7.09 -4.03
C ILE A 88 8.60 -5.91 -3.31
N TYR A 89 9.82 -5.54 -3.70
CA TYR A 89 10.52 -4.38 -3.14
C TYR A 89 9.67 -3.10 -3.26
N ASP A 90 9.14 -2.79 -4.44
CA ASP A 90 8.33 -1.60 -4.70
C ASP A 90 7.04 -1.62 -3.87
N ALA A 91 6.40 -2.79 -3.72
CA ALA A 91 5.20 -2.95 -2.91
C ALA A 91 5.46 -2.68 -1.42
N VAL A 92 6.58 -3.19 -0.88
CA VAL A 92 6.99 -2.95 0.52
C VAL A 92 7.37 -1.49 0.75
N VAL A 93 8.18 -0.91 -0.14
CA VAL A 93 8.60 0.50 -0.03
C VAL A 93 7.41 1.44 -0.12
N THR A 94 6.46 1.18 -1.04
CA THR A 94 5.23 1.97 -1.14
C THR A 94 4.45 1.93 0.17
N ALA A 95 4.20 0.74 0.72
CA ALA A 95 3.48 0.59 2.00
C ALA A 95 4.24 1.24 3.17
N PHE A 96 5.57 1.19 3.19
CA PHE A 96 6.38 1.88 4.19
C PHE A 96 6.21 3.39 4.13
N LEU A 97 6.33 3.99 2.93
CA LEU A 97 6.20 5.44 2.74
C LEU A 97 4.79 5.92 3.10
N GLU A 98 3.76 5.18 2.69
CA GLU A 98 2.37 5.47 3.09
C GLU A 98 2.20 5.40 4.61
N THR A 99 2.79 4.41 5.27
CA THR A 99 2.75 4.31 6.73
C THR A 99 3.44 5.52 7.38
N ASN A 100 4.58 5.95 6.84
CA ASN A 100 5.33 7.10 7.34
C ASN A 100 4.56 8.42 7.17
N GLU A 101 3.82 8.57 6.06
CA GLU A 101 2.99 9.75 5.80
C GLU A 101 1.72 9.78 6.69
N TYR A 102 1.04 8.65 6.82
CA TYR A 102 -0.29 8.61 7.45
C TYR A 102 -0.26 8.32 8.94
N ASN A 103 0.71 7.54 9.42
CA ASN A 103 0.78 7.09 10.81
C ASN A 103 2.21 6.70 11.23
N PRO A 104 3.16 7.64 11.21
CA PRO A 104 4.57 7.34 11.45
C PRO A 104 4.83 6.78 12.85
N SER A 105 4.07 7.21 13.87
CA SER A 105 4.22 6.74 15.24
C SER A 105 3.46 5.44 15.52
N GLY A 106 2.24 5.31 15.01
CA GLY A 106 1.38 4.16 15.32
C GLY A 106 1.64 2.94 14.43
N ARG A 107 2.21 3.13 13.23
CA ARG A 107 2.58 2.07 12.27
C ARG A 107 1.46 1.06 11.94
N TYR A 108 0.21 1.42 12.18
CA TYR A 108 -0.97 0.64 11.77
C TYR A 108 -1.60 1.22 10.52
N VAL A 109 -2.23 0.34 9.74
CA VAL A 109 -2.93 0.68 8.50
C VAL A 109 -4.06 1.68 8.76
N VAL A 110 -4.10 2.76 7.98
CA VAL A 110 -5.11 3.81 8.08
C VAL A 110 -6.07 3.75 6.89
N ASN A 111 -7.37 3.84 7.15
CA ASN A 111 -8.37 3.93 6.08
C ASN A 111 -8.47 5.37 5.58
N GLU A 112 -8.31 5.56 4.26
CA GLU A 112 -8.46 6.86 3.61
C GLU A 112 -9.54 6.80 2.53
N LEU A 113 -10.35 7.86 2.41
CA LEU A 113 -11.29 8.00 1.31
C LEU A 113 -10.52 8.35 0.05
N TRP A 114 -10.62 7.49 -0.95
CA TRP A 114 -9.78 7.53 -2.13
C TRP A 114 -10.60 7.71 -3.40
N ASN A 115 -10.12 8.59 -4.28
CA ASN A 115 -10.57 8.67 -5.66
C ASN A 115 -9.67 7.77 -6.51
N PHE A 116 -10.18 6.59 -6.86
CA PHE A 116 -9.47 5.59 -7.66
C PHE A 116 -9.32 5.99 -9.14
N LYS A 117 -10.11 6.95 -9.62
CA LYS A 117 -9.97 7.47 -10.98
C LYS A 117 -8.76 8.38 -11.09
N ASP A 118 -8.58 9.27 -10.12
CA ASP A 118 -7.51 10.28 -10.13
C ASP A 118 -6.29 9.86 -9.30
N ASN A 119 -6.34 8.67 -8.69
CA ASN A 119 -5.32 8.10 -7.80
C ASN A 119 -4.83 9.08 -6.71
N ARG A 120 -5.78 9.69 -5.99
CA ARG A 120 -5.50 10.59 -4.86
C ARG A 120 -6.58 10.51 -3.80
N LYS A 121 -6.33 11.13 -2.64
CA LYS A 121 -7.35 11.36 -1.62
C LYS A 121 -8.58 12.03 -2.23
N ALA A 122 -9.75 11.49 -1.92
CA ALA A 122 -11.03 12.04 -2.34
C ALA A 122 -11.31 13.33 -1.55
N THR A 123 -11.77 14.36 -2.25
CA THR A 123 -12.24 15.58 -1.61
C THR A 123 -13.61 15.37 -0.97
N LEU A 124 -13.93 16.17 0.04
CA LEU A 124 -15.25 16.16 0.67
C LEU A 124 -16.39 16.34 -0.35
N LYS A 125 -16.20 17.23 -1.33
CA LYS A 125 -17.17 17.47 -2.41
C LYS A 125 -17.41 16.23 -3.26
N GLU A 126 -16.35 15.50 -3.63
CA GLU A 126 -16.45 14.26 -4.41
C GLU A 126 -17.20 13.17 -3.62
N VAL A 127 -16.86 13.01 -2.34
CA VAL A 127 -17.50 12.03 -1.45
C VAL A 127 -18.99 12.33 -1.29
N ILE A 128 -19.36 13.58 -0.97
CA ILE A 128 -20.77 13.99 -0.83
C ILE A 128 -21.53 13.77 -2.14
N SER A 129 -20.95 14.18 -3.27
CA SER A 129 -21.58 14.02 -4.59
C SER A 129 -21.82 12.54 -4.92
N TYR A 130 -20.85 11.69 -4.60
CA TYR A 130 -20.94 10.24 -4.78
C TYR A 130 -22.07 9.62 -3.94
N ILE A 131 -22.15 9.97 -2.65
CA ILE A 131 -23.21 9.49 -1.74
C ILE A 131 -24.60 9.93 -2.25
N LEU A 132 -24.77 11.20 -2.60
CA LEU A 132 -26.04 11.74 -3.09
C LEU A 132 -26.50 11.05 -4.39
N LYS A 133 -25.58 10.79 -5.32
CA LYS A 133 -25.87 10.08 -6.57
C LYS A 133 -26.34 8.65 -6.29
N ASN A 134 -25.66 7.92 -5.41
CA ASN A 134 -26.03 6.55 -5.06
C ASN A 134 -27.40 6.50 -4.39
N LEU A 135 -27.69 7.39 -3.43
CA LEU A 135 -28.99 7.50 -2.78
C LEU A 135 -30.14 7.77 -3.77
N LYS A 136 -29.92 8.67 -4.75
CA LYS A 136 -30.92 8.94 -5.81
C LYS A 136 -31.16 7.70 -6.69
N SER A 137 -30.11 6.97 -7.02
CA SER A 137 -30.23 5.75 -7.84
C SER A 137 -31.03 4.64 -7.14
N LEU A 138 -30.84 4.49 -5.82
CA LEU A 138 -31.56 3.53 -4.99
C LEU A 138 -33.06 3.86 -4.90
N LYS A 139 -33.42 5.14 -4.79
CA LYS A 139 -34.83 5.58 -4.76
C LYS A 139 -35.58 5.32 -6.06
N ARG A 140 -34.88 5.26 -7.21
CA ARG A 140 -35.47 5.10 -8.54
C ARG A 140 -35.70 3.65 -8.94
N LYS A 141 -35.18 2.69 -8.16
CA LYS A 141 -35.35 1.23 -8.37
C LYS A 141 -36.50 0.64 -7.54
N ARG A 142 -37.27 1.47 -6.84
CA ARG A 142 -38.43 1.08 -6.05
C ARG A 142 -39.72 1.43 -6.76
#